data_AF-A0A966PIS0-F1
#
_entry.id   AF-A0A966PIS0-F1
#
_cell.length_a   1.000
_cell.length_b   1.000
_cell.length_c   1.000
_cell.angle_alpha   90.00
_cell.angle_beta   90.00
_cell.angle_gamma   90.00
#
_symmetry.space_group_name_H-M   'P 1'
#
loop_
_entity.id
_entity.type
_entity.pdbx_description
1 polymer ?
#
loop_
_entity_poly.entity_id
_entity_poly.type
_entity_poly.pdbx_seq_one_letter_code
_entity_poly.pdbx_strand_id
1 'polypeptide(L)'
;DSVTAALREAHEEMGIDVEALTIKHVFSDNHGPWSYDTVIAHAMSDAGARIANPESTATKWSAIEEVETLNLHPGLKQSWIALKPLTLSSLEK
;
A
#
# COMPACT_ATOMS: atom_id res chain seq x y z
N ASP A 1 1.88 16.18 0.15
CA ASP A 1 0.56 15.54 0.31
C ASP A 1 0.76 14.05 0.61
N SER A 2 -0.31 13.30 0.86
CA SER A 2 -0.22 11.89 1.25
C SER A 2 0.37 10.98 0.18
N VAL A 3 0.20 11.29 -1.11
CA VAL A 3 0.82 10.51 -2.20
C VAL A 3 2.33 10.70 -2.20
N THR A 4 2.80 11.95 -2.12
CA THR A 4 4.23 12.25 -2.06
C THR A 4 4.88 11.58 -0.85
N ALA A 5 4.22 11.59 0.31
CA ALA A 5 4.71 10.93 1.51
C ALA A 5 4.76 9.40 1.34
N ALA A 6 3.67 8.78 0.84
CA ALA A 6 3.61 7.34 0.64
C ALA A 6 4.67 6.82 -0.34
N LEU A 7 4.94 7.55 -1.43
CA LEU A 7 5.99 7.19 -2.38
C LEU A 7 7.38 7.28 -1.75
N ARG A 8 7.65 8.33 -0.96
CA ARG A 8 8.92 8.45 -0.23
C ARG A 8 9.10 7.29 0.76
N GLU A 9 8.11 6.98 1.59
CA GLU A 9 8.21 5.88 2.56
C GLU A 9 8.35 4.52 1.86
N ALA A 10 7.62 4.27 0.77
CA ALA A 10 7.75 3.03 0.01
C ALA A 10 9.19 2.83 -0.52
N HIS A 11 9.83 3.92 -0.95
CA HIS A 11 11.23 3.89 -1.36
C HIS A 11 12.17 3.67 -0.15
N GLU A 12 11.99 4.42 0.94
CA GLU A 12 12.89 4.38 2.11
C GLU A 12 12.80 3.07 2.90
N GLU A 13 11.61 2.51 3.08
CA GLU A 13 11.38 1.30 3.87
C GLU A 13 11.51 0.02 3.05
N MET A 14 10.98 0.05 1.83
CA MET A 14 10.78 -1.15 1.00
C MET A 14 11.58 -1.12 -0.30
N GLY A 15 12.42 -0.11 -0.51
CA GLY A 15 13.30 -0.01 -1.68
C GLY A 15 12.56 0.12 -3.01
N ILE A 16 11.28 0.48 -2.96
CA ILE A 16 10.40 0.55 -4.12
C ILE A 16 10.88 1.64 -5.07
N ASP A 17 11.10 1.26 -6.33
CA ASP A 17 11.33 2.21 -7.41
C ASP A 17 10.02 2.95 -7.73
N VAL A 18 9.95 4.21 -7.30
CA VAL A 18 8.76 5.05 -7.48
C VAL A 18 8.51 5.42 -8.94
N GLU A 19 9.53 5.38 -9.80
CA GLU A 19 9.38 5.65 -11.24
C GLU A 19 8.66 4.49 -11.95
N ALA A 20 8.71 3.28 -11.38
CA ALA A 20 7.99 2.12 -11.86
C ALA A 20 6.49 2.14 -11.49
N LEU A 21 6.04 3.09 -10.66
CA LEU A 21 4.68 3.13 -10.12
C LEU A 21 3.75 4.07 -10.90
N THR A 22 2.50 3.62 -11.08
CA THR A 22 1.38 4.44 -11.51
C THR A 22 0.31 4.47 -10.42
N ILE A 23 0.04 5.64 -9.86
CA ILE A 23 -1.00 5.82 -8.84
C ILE A 23 -2.38 5.60 -9.45
N LYS A 24 -3.23 4.84 -8.74
CA LYS A 24 -4.60 4.53 -9.15
C LYS A 24 -5.63 5.19 -8.26
N HIS A 25 -5.46 5.06 -6.94
CA HIS A 25 -6.39 5.59 -5.96
C HIS A 25 -5.69 6.04 -4.69
N VAL A 26 -6.35 6.94 -3.98
CA VAL A 26 -6.07 7.27 -2.58
C VAL A 26 -7.34 6.99 -1.81
N PHE A 27 -7.25 6.10 -0.83
CA PHE A 27 -8.33 5.83 0.12
C PHE A 27 -7.99 6.50 1.45
N SER A 28 -8.90 7.33 1.95
CA SER A 28 -8.72 8.03 3.23
C SER A 28 -9.64 7.45 4.29
N ASP A 29 -9.05 6.89 5.33
CA ASP A 29 -9.75 6.53 6.56
C ASP A 29 -9.70 7.73 7.51
N ASN A 30 -10.77 8.52 7.53
CA ASN A 30 -10.83 9.80 8.23
C ASN A 30 -11.39 9.63 9.65
N HIS A 31 -10.58 9.98 10.66
CA HIS A 31 -10.93 9.89 12.07
C HIS A 31 -11.26 11.25 12.72
N GLY A 32 -11.38 12.31 11.91
CA GLY A 32 -11.65 13.69 12.34
C GLY A 32 -10.37 14.52 12.37
N PRO A 33 -9.66 14.63 13.51
CA PRO A 33 -8.44 15.43 13.61
C PRO A 33 -7.22 14.80 12.91
N TRP A 34 -7.31 13.54 12.50
CA TRP A 34 -6.29 12.84 11.71
C TRP A 34 -6.93 11.85 10.75
N SER A 35 -6.20 11.45 9.72
CA SER A 35 -6.59 10.42 8.76
C SER A 35 -5.45 9.47 8.47
N TYR A 36 -5.79 8.27 8.00
CA TYR A 36 -4.83 7.33 7.43
C TYR A 36 -5.11 7.17 5.94
N ASP A 37 -4.21 7.69 5.11
CA ASP A 37 -4.34 7.61 3.65
C ASP A 37 -3.56 6.40 3.13
N THR A 38 -4.26 5.50 2.45
CA THR A 38 -3.67 4.36 1.72
C THR A 38 -3.61 4.69 0.23
N VAL A 39 -2.41 4.65 -0.34
CA VAL A 39 -2.19 4.89 -1.77
C VAL A 39 -2.10 3.55 -2.50
N ILE A 40 -2.99 3.35 -3.47
CA ILE A 40 -3.00 2.17 -4.34
C ILE A 40 -2.27 2.55 -5.62
N ALA A 41 -1.19 1.83 -5.91
CA ALA A 41 -0.37 2.04 -7.10
C ALA A 41 -0.07 0.71 -7.78
N HIS A 42 0.12 0.76 -9.10
CA HIS A 42 0.52 -0.39 -9.90
C HIS A 42 1.98 -0.25 -10.31
N ALA A 43 2.74 -1.34 -10.17
CA ALA A 43 4.09 -1.43 -10.71
C ALA A 43 4.02 -1.97 -12.15
N MET A 44 4.58 -1.23 -13.11
CA MET A 44 4.59 -1.62 -14.53
C MET A 44 5.75 -2.58 -14.88
N SER A 45 6.69 -2.73 -13.96
CA SER A 45 7.81 -3.66 -13.97
C SER A 45 8.07 -4.14 -12.53
N ASP A 46 9.11 -4.95 -12.32
CA ASP A 46 9.59 -5.19 -10.96
C ASP A 46 9.93 -3.85 -10.28
N ALA A 47 9.31 -3.58 -9.14
CA ALA A 47 9.52 -2.37 -8.35
C ALA A 47 10.70 -2.50 -7.38
N GLY A 48 11.40 -3.64 -7.34
CA GLY A 48 12.60 -3.83 -6.53
C GLY A 48 12.32 -4.00 -5.03
N ALA A 49 11.11 -4.43 -4.67
CA ALA A 49 10.67 -4.56 -3.27
C ALA A 49 11.63 -5.42 -2.44
N ARG A 50 12.19 -4.83 -1.38
CA ARG A 50 13.13 -5.45 -0.44
C ARG A 50 13.12 -4.69 0.88
N ILE A 51 13.57 -5.30 1.97
CA ILE A 51 13.80 -4.56 3.22
C ILE A 51 14.94 -3.56 2.95
N ALA A 52 14.64 -2.26 2.99
CA ALA A 52 15.60 -1.19 2.75
C ALA A 52 16.05 -0.47 4.03
N ASN A 53 15.29 -0.61 5.13
CA ASN A 53 15.65 -0.05 6.43
C ASN A 53 15.34 -1.03 7.60
N PRO A 54 15.77 -0.71 8.83
CA PRO A 54 15.56 -1.57 10.02
C PRO A 54 14.12 -1.60 10.55
N GLU A 55 13.20 -0.80 10.00
CA GLU A 55 11.82 -0.70 10.49
C GLU A 55 10.97 -1.91 10.08
N SER A 56 11.46 -2.68 9.09
CA SER A 56 10.84 -3.91 8.61
C SER A 56 11.71 -5.14 8.91
N THR A 57 11.07 -6.22 9.38
CA THR A 57 11.73 -7.51 9.65
C THR A 57 11.55 -8.52 8.52
N ALA A 58 10.53 -8.34 7.67
CA ALA A 58 10.22 -9.18 6.54
C ALA A 58 9.41 -8.41 5.50
N THR A 59 9.61 -8.72 4.21
CA THR A 59 8.80 -8.21 3.09
C THR A 59 8.37 -9.38 2.22
N LYS A 60 7.12 -9.36 1.75
CA LYS A 60 6.60 -10.36 0.81
C LYS A 60 5.54 -9.77 -0.10
N TRP A 61 5.45 -10.31 -1.32
CA TRP A 61 4.28 -10.18 -2.17
C TRP A 61 3.22 -11.21 -1.70
N SER A 62 1.96 -10.78 -1.58
CA SER A 62 0.83 -11.67 -1.27
C SER A 62 -0.28 -11.42 -2.29
N ALA A 63 -1.06 -12.45 -2.64
CA ALA A 63 -2.24 -12.24 -3.46
C ALA A 63 -3.25 -11.38 -2.70
N ILE A 64 -4.04 -10.57 -3.41
CA ILE A 64 -5.02 -9.65 -2.79
C ILE A 64 -6.01 -10.44 -1.93
N GLU A 65 -6.41 -11.62 -2.39
CA GLU A 65 -7.36 -12.51 -1.74
C GLU A 65 -6.79 -13.09 -0.43
N GLU A 66 -5.47 -13.19 -0.32
CA GLU A 66 -4.80 -13.75 0.87
C GLU A 66 -4.60 -12.71 1.97
N VAL A 67 -4.63 -11.41 1.66
CA VAL A 67 -4.31 -10.33 2.62
C VAL A 67 -5.17 -10.42 3.88
N GLU A 68 -6.46 -10.69 3.74
CA GLU A 68 -7.40 -10.77 4.87
C GLU A 68 -7.13 -11.95 5.81
N THR A 69 -6.37 -12.94 5.35
CA THR A 69 -5.98 -14.12 6.14
C THR A 69 -4.72 -13.89 6.99
N LEU A 70 -4.00 -12.80 6.74
CA LEU A 70 -2.78 -12.45 7.47
C LEU A 70 -3.09 -11.84 8.84
N ASN A 71 -2.08 -11.83 9.71
CA ASN A 71 -2.14 -11.12 10.99
C ASN A 71 -1.96 -9.60 10.76
N LEU A 72 -3.01 -8.94 10.28
CA LEU A 72 -3.00 -7.51 9.97
C LEU A 72 -3.06 -6.64 11.23
N HIS A 73 -2.42 -5.47 11.17
CA HIS A 73 -2.66 -4.40 12.14
C HIS A 73 -4.17 -4.08 12.21
N PRO A 74 -4.77 -3.86 13.40
CA PRO A 74 -6.22 -3.66 13.53
C PRO A 74 -6.81 -2.57 12.63
N GLY A 75 -6.09 -1.46 12.46
CA GLY A 75 -6.51 -0.37 11.56
C GLY A 75 -6.59 -0.81 10.09
N LEU A 76 -5.55 -1.50 9.59
CA LEU A 76 -5.56 -2.03 8.23
C LEU A 76 -6.64 -3.11 8.07
N LYS A 77 -6.84 -3.97 9.07
CA LYS A 77 -7.88 -5.01 9.05
C LYS A 77 -9.29 -4.40 8.92
N GLN A 78 -9.56 -3.31 9.63
CA GLN A 78 -10.84 -2.61 9.56
C GLN A 78 -11.02 -1.95 8.19
N SER A 79 -10.02 -1.23 7.71
CA SER A 79 -10.06 -0.54 6.41
C SER A 79 -10.03 -1.50 5.22
N TRP A 80 -9.55 -2.73 5.39
CA TRP A 80 -9.47 -3.74 4.32
C TRP A 80 -10.83 -4.04 3.68
N ILE A 81 -11.92 -3.95 4.44
CA ILE A 81 -13.29 -4.16 3.93
C ILE A 81 -13.61 -3.19 2.78
N ALA A 82 -13.16 -1.93 2.89
CA ALA A 82 -13.34 -0.91 1.87
C ALA A 82 -12.18 -0.88 0.85
N LEU A 83 -10.96 -1.20 1.28
CA LEU A 83 -9.77 -1.23 0.40
C LEU A 83 -9.83 -2.37 -0.61
N LYS A 84 -10.22 -3.59 -0.21
CA LYS A 84 -10.23 -4.76 -1.10
C LYS A 84 -10.99 -4.51 -2.42
N PRO A 85 -12.25 -4.04 -2.42
CA PRO A 85 -12.96 -3.75 -3.66
C PRO A 85 -12.32 -2.62 -4.47
N LEU A 86 -11.77 -1.58 -3.83
CA LEU A 86 -11.06 -0.48 -4.52
C LEU A 86 -9.76 -0.96 -5.19
N THR A 87 -9.01 -1.83 -4.51
CA THR A 87 -7.79 -2.44 -5.04
C THR A 87 -8.14 -3.33 -6.24
N LEU A 88 -9.19 -4.15 -6.14
CA LEU A 88 -9.65 -4.99 -7.24
C LEU A 88 -10.14 -4.16 -8.43
N SER A 89 -10.95 -3.12 -8.20
CA SER A 89 -11.43 -2.25 -9.28
C SER A 89 -10.31 -1.51 -9.98
N SER A 90 -9.19 -1.23 -9.28
CA SER A 90 -8.03 -0.59 -9.91
C SER A 90 -7.39 -1.44 -11.01
N LEU A 91 -7.61 -2.76 -11.00
CA LEU A 91 -7.10 -3.72 -11.99
C LEU A 91 -7.98 -3.82 -13.24
N GLU A 92 -9.22 -3.34 -13.19
CA GLU A 92 -10.14 -3.32 -14.32
C GLU A 92 -9.70 -2.22 -15.32
N LYS A 93 -9.82 -2.50 -16.63
CA LYS A 93 -9.34 -1.62 -17.70
C LYS A 93 -10.23 -0.39 -17.90
#